data_AF-A0A652JZB3-F1
#
_entry.id   AF-A0A652JZB3-F1
#
_cell.length_a   1.000
_cell.length_b   1.000
_cell.length_c   1.000
_cell.angle_alpha   90.00
_cell.angle_beta   90.00
_cell.angle_gamma   90.00
#
_symmetry.space_group_name_H-M   'P 1'
#
loop_
_entity.id
_entity.type
_entity.pdbx_description
1 polymer ?
#
loop_
_entity_poly.entity_id
_entity_poly.type
_entity_poly.pdbx_seq_one_letter_code
_entity_poly.pdbx_strand_id
1 'polypeptide(L)'
;MSAREELLAEARRLLWQGWEQSSEEIGSAAASTLMGLGMLVPQGGAAELERLRSLLNAQPAELTEAQLDALAAAGNRALNDHYHADLCFCRDWPESCASSGNYFMGTWDTAAFDIGLGAVLGLWESMRADAAAAEVAALRARVAELEAERHSTNEALSDAADQVAALESELGGAMARVAELEPAAAEQNKAIVLWLLKKAREYRSTRSRQHQFQAEAIERMADKISRGAVRPAPFVPHRPTFGELAEQRHLMDPLDHTLEALAPRTTDVSPQVQQLRDLLAGQRAAVETPLPHPTDAGSAL
;
A
#
# COMPACT_ATOMS: atom_id res chain seq x y z
N MET A 1 34.09 14.43 28.09
CA MET A 1 33.59 13.28 27.31
C MET A 1 32.52 13.80 26.38
N SER A 2 32.53 13.37 25.12
CA SER A 2 31.47 13.74 24.18
C SER A 2 30.15 13.02 24.53
N ALA A 3 29.00 13.57 24.14
CA ALA A 3 27.69 12.92 24.33
C ALA A 3 27.66 11.48 23.76
N ARG A 4 28.43 11.23 22.70
CA ARG A 4 28.63 9.89 22.12
C ARG A 4 29.39 8.95 23.06
N GLU A 5 30.40 9.43 23.77
CA GLU A 5 31.17 8.63 24.73
C GLU A 5 30.35 8.29 25.98
N GLU A 6 29.50 9.22 26.44
CA GLU A 6 28.55 8.94 27.53
C GLU A 6 27.52 7.88 27.14
N LEU A 7 26.96 7.97 25.94
CA LEU A 7 26.03 6.96 25.42
C LEU A 7 26.68 5.58 25.23
N LEU A 8 27.93 5.54 24.75
CA LEU A 8 28.68 4.27 24.63
C LEU A 8 29.04 3.67 25.99
N ALA A 9 29.36 4.51 26.98
CA ALA A 9 29.62 4.06 28.34
C ALA A 9 28.35 3.50 28.98
N GLU A 10 27.21 4.16 28.78
CA GLU A 10 25.91 3.71 29.29
C GLU A 10 25.45 2.40 28.61
N ALA A 11 25.61 2.29 27.28
CA ALA A 11 25.33 1.06 26.56
C ALA A 11 26.19 -0.12 27.07
N ARG A 12 27.48 0.10 27.36
CA ARG A 12 28.36 -0.92 27.98
C ARG A 12 27.90 -1.30 29.38
N ARG A 13 27.46 -0.34 30.18
CA ARG A 13 26.96 -0.57 31.55
C ARG A 13 25.69 -1.43 31.52
N LEU A 14 24.74 -1.11 30.65
CA LEU A 14 23.49 -1.85 30.46
C LEU A 14 23.73 -3.25 29.90
N LEU A 15 24.68 -3.41 28.96
CA LEU A 15 25.13 -4.73 28.49
C LEU A 15 25.71 -5.57 29.63
N TRP A 16 26.48 -4.96 30.54
CA TRP A 16 27.08 -5.69 31.66
C TRP A 16 26.05 -6.09 32.72
N GLN A 17 25.14 -5.18 33.10
CA GLN A 17 24.05 -5.47 34.03
C GLN A 17 23.05 -6.47 33.44
N GLY A 18 22.82 -6.41 32.14
CA GLY A 18 22.01 -7.37 31.41
C GLY A 18 22.60 -8.78 31.43
N TRP A 19 23.93 -8.93 31.36
CA TRP A 19 24.61 -10.25 31.40
C TRP A 19 24.33 -11.04 32.71
N GLU A 20 23.89 -10.39 33.79
CA GLU A 20 23.42 -11.07 35.01
C GLU A 20 21.95 -11.54 34.93
N GLN A 21 21.19 -11.11 33.91
CA GLN A 21 19.79 -11.47 33.65
C GLN A 21 19.68 -12.31 32.35
N SER A 22 18.55 -12.99 32.13
CA SER A 22 18.46 -14.04 31.10
C SER A 22 18.81 -13.55 29.68
N SER A 23 19.43 -14.43 28.87
CA SER A 23 20.01 -14.09 27.56
C SER A 23 19.05 -13.47 26.53
N GLU A 24 17.75 -13.62 26.71
CA GLU A 24 16.71 -13.09 25.81
C GLU A 24 16.46 -11.59 26.03
N GLU A 25 16.41 -11.15 27.28
CA GLU A 25 16.18 -9.73 27.63
C GLU A 25 17.41 -8.87 27.26
N ILE A 26 18.61 -9.46 27.35
CA ILE A 26 19.87 -8.85 26.90
C ILE A 26 19.84 -8.54 25.41
N GLY A 27 19.42 -9.52 24.60
CA GLY A 27 19.41 -9.37 23.15
C GLY A 27 18.48 -8.23 22.71
N SER A 28 17.30 -8.14 23.34
CA SER A 28 16.31 -7.11 23.04
C SER A 28 16.77 -5.71 23.47
N ALA A 29 17.22 -5.53 24.72
CA ALA A 29 17.65 -4.22 25.24
C ALA A 29 18.91 -3.69 24.54
N ALA A 30 19.87 -4.56 24.23
CA ALA A 30 21.05 -4.21 23.47
C ALA A 30 20.71 -3.85 22.01
N ALA A 31 19.84 -4.62 21.36
CA ALA A 31 19.40 -4.33 19.99
C ALA A 31 18.64 -3.00 19.90
N SER A 32 17.73 -2.72 20.84
CA SER A 32 17.02 -1.44 20.91
C SER A 32 17.95 -0.25 21.17
N THR A 33 18.93 -0.41 22.07
CA THR A 33 19.92 0.64 22.37
C THR A 33 20.81 0.91 21.15
N LEU A 34 21.31 -0.14 20.49
CA LEU A 34 22.15 0.01 19.32
C LEU A 34 21.38 0.52 18.08
N MET A 35 20.09 0.19 17.94
CA MET A 35 19.20 0.81 16.94
C MET A 35 18.96 2.30 17.24
N GLY A 36 18.73 2.67 18.50
CA GLY A 36 18.58 4.07 18.90
C GLY A 36 19.84 4.92 18.70
N LEU A 37 21.02 4.28 18.77
CA LEU A 37 22.31 4.90 18.46
C LEU A 37 22.64 4.91 16.95
N GLY A 38 21.75 4.38 16.09
CA GLY A 38 21.98 4.24 14.65
C GLY A 38 23.14 3.29 14.30
N MET A 39 23.60 2.47 15.25
CA MET A 39 24.72 1.55 15.08
C MET A 39 24.28 0.18 14.56
N LEU A 40 23.03 -0.20 14.81
CA LEU A 40 22.39 -1.30 14.11
C LEU A 40 21.47 -0.74 13.05
N VAL A 41 21.71 -1.15 11.81
CA VAL A 41 20.77 -0.95 10.72
C VAL A 41 19.59 -1.91 10.96
N PRO A 42 18.32 -1.48 10.86
CA PRO A 42 17.17 -2.38 11.06
C PRO A 42 17.33 -3.66 10.21
N GLN A 43 16.71 -4.78 10.58
CA GLN A 43 16.90 -6.05 9.86
C GLN A 43 16.63 -5.97 8.34
N GLY A 44 15.89 -4.97 7.85
CA GLY A 44 15.76 -4.67 6.42
C GLY A 44 16.85 -3.79 5.81
N GLY A 45 17.57 -2.99 6.59
CA GLY A 45 18.51 -2.02 6.04
C GLY A 45 19.91 -2.55 5.77
N ALA A 46 20.34 -3.69 6.36
CA ALA A 46 21.55 -4.37 5.88
C ALA A 46 21.30 -5.00 4.50
N ALA A 47 20.11 -5.57 4.29
CA ALA A 47 19.66 -6.04 2.99
C ALA A 47 19.46 -4.88 2.00
N GLU A 48 18.95 -3.73 2.46
CA GLU A 48 18.82 -2.53 1.62
C GLU A 48 20.18 -1.90 1.31
N LEU A 49 21.14 -1.86 2.25
CA LEU A 49 22.50 -1.40 1.98
C LEU A 49 23.23 -2.33 1.03
N GLU A 50 23.05 -3.65 1.16
CA GLU A 50 23.61 -4.61 0.21
C GLU A 50 22.90 -4.54 -1.14
N ARG A 51 21.58 -4.25 -1.18
CA ARG A 51 20.84 -3.98 -2.42
C ARG A 51 21.31 -2.69 -3.08
N LEU A 52 21.51 -1.60 -2.33
CA LEU A 52 22.01 -0.32 -2.83
C LEU A 52 23.47 -0.44 -3.28
N ARG A 53 24.30 -1.17 -2.52
CA ARG A 53 25.66 -1.52 -2.90
C ARG A 53 25.67 -2.40 -4.14
N SER A 54 24.74 -3.34 -4.25
CA SER A 54 24.56 -4.18 -5.43
C SER A 54 24.10 -3.33 -6.60
N LEU A 55 23.20 -2.37 -6.46
CA LEU A 55 22.79 -1.40 -7.50
C LEU A 55 23.95 -0.48 -7.93
N LEU A 56 24.76 -0.03 -6.97
CA LEU A 56 25.96 0.77 -7.24
C LEU A 56 27.08 -0.05 -7.90
N ASN A 57 27.14 -1.37 -7.63
CA ASN A 57 28.10 -2.31 -8.22
C ASN A 57 27.48 -3.16 -9.35
N ALA A 58 26.22 -2.93 -9.72
CA ALA A 58 25.46 -3.73 -10.68
C ALA A 58 25.91 -3.34 -12.07
N GLN A 59 27.09 -3.84 -12.43
CA GLN A 59 27.75 -3.71 -13.72
C GLN A 59 27.97 -2.25 -14.16
N PRO A 60 28.91 -1.98 -15.09
CA PRO A 60 28.78 -0.75 -15.88
C PRO A 60 27.34 -0.70 -16.38
N ALA A 61 26.62 0.38 -16.09
CA ALA A 61 25.26 0.57 -16.59
C ALA A 61 25.26 0.13 -18.05
N GLU A 62 24.40 -0.84 -18.41
CA GLU A 62 24.27 -1.27 -19.79
C GLU A 62 23.81 -0.04 -20.58
N LEU A 63 24.78 0.67 -21.13
CA LEU A 63 24.53 1.83 -21.94
C LEU A 63 23.88 1.30 -23.21
N THR A 64 22.74 1.89 -23.55
CA THR A 64 22.11 1.64 -24.84
C THR A 64 23.08 2.00 -25.96
N GLU A 65 22.94 1.38 -27.13
CA GLU A 65 23.78 1.69 -28.30
C GLU A 65 23.79 3.21 -28.60
N ALA A 66 22.64 3.88 -28.49
CA ALA A 66 22.54 5.33 -28.64
C ALA A 66 23.32 6.13 -27.58
N GLN A 67 23.40 5.65 -26.34
CA GLN A 67 24.20 6.29 -25.29
C GLN A 67 25.70 6.09 -25.54
N LEU A 68 26.11 4.89 -25.99
CA LEU A 68 27.48 4.62 -26.39
C LEU A 68 27.89 5.50 -27.58
N ASP A 69 27.02 5.62 -28.58
CA ASP A 69 27.24 6.49 -29.74
C ASP A 69 27.34 7.96 -29.34
N ALA A 70 26.49 8.42 -28.42
CA ALA A 70 26.55 9.78 -27.91
C ALA A 70 27.86 10.07 -27.14
N LEU A 71 28.33 9.13 -26.32
CA LEU A 71 29.61 9.25 -25.63
C LEU A 71 30.78 9.26 -26.63
N ALA A 72 30.77 8.36 -27.61
CA ALA A 72 31.78 8.33 -28.67
C ALA A 72 31.77 9.63 -29.48
N ALA A 73 30.59 10.16 -29.82
CA ALA A 73 30.44 11.42 -30.53
C ALA A 73 30.94 12.62 -29.71
N ALA A 74 30.68 12.66 -28.40
CA ALA A 74 31.20 13.70 -27.52
C ALA A 74 32.73 13.69 -27.47
N GLY A 75 33.32 12.50 -27.33
CA GLY A 75 34.77 12.32 -27.34
C GLY A 75 35.41 12.73 -28.67
N ASN A 76 34.84 12.25 -29.79
CA ASN A 76 35.34 12.61 -31.12
C ASN A 76 35.19 14.12 -31.40
N ARG A 77 34.08 14.74 -30.96
CA ARG A 77 33.90 16.19 -31.10
C ARG A 77 34.98 16.97 -30.34
N ALA A 78 35.21 16.63 -29.07
CA ALA A 78 36.24 17.29 -28.26
C ALA A 78 37.65 17.15 -28.88
N LEU A 79 37.97 15.97 -29.40
CA LEU A 79 39.23 15.72 -30.10
C LEU A 79 39.38 16.59 -31.36
N ASN A 80 38.33 16.66 -32.16
CA ASN A 80 38.34 17.47 -33.38
C ASN A 80 38.37 18.98 -33.08
N ASP A 81 37.65 19.44 -32.07
CA ASP A 81 37.68 20.83 -31.61
C ASP A 81 39.12 21.23 -31.19
N HIS A 82 39.82 20.34 -30.46
CA HIS A 82 41.21 20.54 -30.04
C HIS A 82 42.19 20.57 -31.23
N TYR A 83 42.16 19.56 -32.10
CA TYR A 83 43.05 19.54 -33.27
C TYR A 83 42.73 20.64 -34.28
N HIS A 84 41.48 21.09 -34.37
CA HIS A 84 41.17 22.26 -35.16
C HIS A 84 41.82 23.52 -34.59
N ALA A 85 41.72 23.73 -33.27
CA ALA A 85 42.34 24.87 -32.61
C ALA A 85 43.87 24.91 -32.80
N ASP A 86 44.53 23.75 -32.79
CA ASP A 86 46.00 23.68 -32.75
C ASP A 86 46.66 23.38 -34.11
N LEU A 87 46.00 22.66 -35.02
CA LEU A 87 46.62 22.12 -36.25
C LEU A 87 45.94 22.60 -37.54
N CYS A 88 44.74 23.17 -37.47
CA CYS A 88 43.98 23.57 -38.66
C CYS A 88 44.08 25.08 -38.90
N PHE A 89 44.44 25.49 -40.12
CA PHE A 89 44.46 26.89 -40.55
C PHE A 89 43.12 27.35 -41.18
N CYS A 90 42.06 26.55 -41.04
CA CYS A 90 40.73 26.90 -41.52
C CYS A 90 40.12 27.99 -40.62
N ARG A 91 39.38 28.93 -41.24
CA ARG A 91 38.71 30.02 -40.50
C ARG A 91 37.33 29.62 -39.97
N ASP A 92 36.69 28.62 -40.59
CA ASP A 92 35.27 28.34 -40.40
C ASP A 92 35.05 26.89 -39.90
N TRP A 93 35.13 26.68 -38.58
CA TRP A 93 34.80 25.41 -37.92
C TRP A 93 33.38 25.45 -37.34
N PRO A 94 32.57 24.38 -37.45
CA PRO A 94 32.87 23.07 -38.04
C PRO A 94 32.51 22.93 -39.53
N GLU A 95 31.81 23.91 -40.12
CA GLU A 95 31.14 23.77 -41.42
C GLU A 95 32.08 23.54 -42.61
N SER A 96 33.24 24.21 -42.64
CA SER A 96 34.19 24.05 -43.76
C SER A 96 34.97 22.74 -43.69
N CYS A 97 35.31 22.26 -42.49
CA CYS A 97 36.10 21.05 -42.29
C CYS A 97 35.28 19.76 -42.26
N ALA A 98 34.01 19.82 -41.83
CA ALA A 98 33.08 18.68 -41.87
C ALA A 98 32.86 18.14 -43.29
N SER A 99 33.00 18.99 -44.31
CA SER A 99 32.79 18.65 -45.73
C SER A 99 33.90 17.79 -46.35
N SER A 100 35.09 17.74 -45.74
CA SER A 100 36.26 17.04 -46.31
C SER A 100 36.26 15.51 -46.11
N GLY A 101 35.23 14.96 -45.45
CA GLY A 101 35.05 13.52 -45.26
C GLY A 101 36.04 12.86 -44.28
N ASN A 102 37.07 13.57 -43.83
CA ASN A 102 38.07 13.07 -42.89
C ASN A 102 37.82 13.64 -41.49
N TYR A 103 36.65 13.38 -40.94
CA TYR A 103 36.51 13.36 -39.48
C TYR A 103 37.50 12.29 -38.99
N PHE A 104 38.41 12.58 -38.05
CA PHE A 104 39.31 11.57 -37.49
C PHE A 104 38.50 10.58 -36.64
N MET A 105 37.72 9.72 -37.29
CA MET A 105 37.07 8.58 -36.66
C MET A 105 38.11 7.49 -36.48
N GLY A 106 38.46 7.18 -35.24
CA GLY A 106 39.10 5.91 -34.91
C GLY A 106 40.60 5.91 -34.61
N THR A 107 41.27 7.06 -34.48
CA THR A 107 42.65 7.12 -33.95
C THR A 107 42.65 7.66 -32.53
N TRP A 108 42.16 6.86 -31.60
CA TRP A 108 42.30 7.09 -30.15
C TRP A 108 43.67 6.58 -29.69
N ASP A 109 44.69 7.42 -29.79
CA ASP A 109 45.97 7.19 -29.12
C ASP A 109 45.98 7.77 -27.70
N THR A 110 47.06 7.57 -26.95
CA THR A 110 47.15 8.03 -25.56
C THR A 110 46.95 9.55 -25.42
N ALA A 111 47.42 10.34 -26.38
CA ALA A 111 47.24 11.80 -26.34
C ALA A 111 45.79 12.20 -26.67
N ALA A 112 45.16 11.53 -27.64
CA ALA A 112 43.76 11.71 -27.98
C ALA A 112 42.80 11.36 -26.82
N PHE A 113 43.16 10.36 -26.00
CA PHE A 113 42.41 10.03 -24.80
C PHE A 113 42.38 11.19 -23.81
N ASP A 114 43.52 11.81 -23.49
CA ASP A 114 43.58 12.92 -22.53
C ASP A 114 42.72 14.11 -22.96
N ILE A 115 42.59 14.34 -24.27
CA ILE A 115 41.77 15.41 -24.85
C ILE A 115 40.27 15.06 -24.78
N GLY A 116 39.89 13.87 -25.22
CA GLY A 116 38.47 13.48 -25.34
C GLY A 116 37.82 13.02 -24.03
N LEU A 117 38.61 12.49 -23.09
CA LEU A 117 38.10 11.83 -21.89
C LEU A 117 37.26 12.76 -21.00
N GLY A 118 37.66 14.02 -20.86
CA GLY A 118 36.91 14.99 -20.05
C GLY A 118 35.48 15.22 -20.57
N ALA A 119 35.31 15.30 -21.90
CA ALA A 119 33.99 15.47 -22.51
C ALA A 119 33.12 14.21 -22.37
N VAL A 120 33.72 13.03 -22.54
CA VAL A 120 33.04 11.73 -22.34
C VAL A 120 32.57 11.58 -20.90
N LEU A 121 33.45 11.83 -19.92
CA LEU A 121 33.12 11.75 -18.50
C LEU A 121 32.04 12.77 -18.12
N GLY A 122 32.13 14.02 -18.60
CA GLY A 122 31.11 15.03 -18.33
C GLY A 122 29.74 14.65 -18.87
N LEU A 123 29.65 14.12 -20.10
CA LEU A 123 28.38 13.65 -20.65
C LEU A 123 27.85 12.42 -19.90
N TRP A 124 28.71 11.47 -19.53
CA TRP A 124 28.32 10.30 -18.77
C TRP A 124 27.77 10.67 -17.38
N GLU A 125 28.41 11.61 -16.68
CA GLU A 125 27.93 12.12 -15.40
C GLU A 125 26.57 12.80 -15.54
N SER A 126 26.35 13.59 -16.60
CA SER A 126 25.04 14.18 -16.90
C SER A 126 23.96 13.11 -17.12
N MET A 127 24.23 12.10 -17.95
CA MET A 127 23.28 11.00 -18.18
C MET A 127 22.92 10.26 -16.89
N ARG A 128 23.91 10.04 -16.02
CA ARG A 128 23.67 9.43 -14.70
C ARG A 128 22.85 10.33 -13.78
N ALA A 129 23.13 11.63 -13.76
CA ALA A 129 22.37 12.59 -12.98
C ALA A 129 20.90 12.65 -13.41
N ASP A 130 20.64 12.65 -14.72
CA ASP A 130 19.29 12.63 -15.29
C ASP A 130 18.54 11.33 -14.95
N ALA A 131 19.21 10.18 -15.07
CA ALA A 131 18.65 8.89 -14.69
C ALA A 131 18.28 8.84 -13.19
N ALA A 132 19.19 9.31 -12.31
CA ALA A 132 18.93 9.39 -10.88
C ALA A 132 17.79 10.37 -10.56
N ALA A 133 17.72 11.53 -11.24
CA ALA A 133 16.63 12.49 -11.07
C ALA A 133 15.27 11.90 -11.49
N ALA A 134 15.24 11.15 -12.59
CA ALA A 134 14.05 10.45 -13.05
C ALA A 134 13.60 9.36 -12.06
N GLU A 135 14.55 8.57 -11.53
CA GLU A 135 14.26 7.56 -10.51
C GLU A 135 13.73 8.20 -9.22
N VAL A 136 14.35 9.29 -8.74
CA VAL A 136 13.88 10.03 -7.56
C VAL A 136 12.48 10.59 -7.79
N ALA A 137 12.18 11.11 -8.99
CA ALA A 137 10.85 11.59 -9.33
C ALA A 137 9.81 10.45 -9.32
N ALA A 138 10.15 9.28 -9.87
CA ALA A 138 9.28 8.10 -9.85
C ALA A 138 9.04 7.60 -8.43
N LEU A 139 10.08 7.53 -7.59
CA LEU A 139 9.95 7.14 -6.19
C LEU A 139 9.09 8.12 -5.41
N ARG A 140 9.23 9.44 -5.63
CA ARG A 140 8.36 10.45 -5.01
C ARG A 140 6.90 10.30 -5.43
N ALA A 141 6.63 10.02 -6.71
CA ALA A 141 5.28 9.75 -7.18
C ALA A 141 4.69 8.51 -6.51
N ARG A 142 5.47 7.43 -6.38
CA ARG A 142 5.05 6.21 -5.70
C ARG A 142 4.78 6.43 -4.21
N VAL A 143 5.60 7.23 -3.53
CA VAL A 143 5.36 7.61 -2.13
C VAL A 143 4.04 8.39 -2.00
N ALA A 144 3.78 9.35 -2.88
CA ALA A 144 2.52 10.11 -2.86
C ALA A 144 1.28 9.21 -3.07
N GLU A 145 1.36 8.24 -3.97
CA GLU A 145 0.32 7.22 -4.18
C GLU A 145 0.07 6.40 -2.91
N LEU A 146 1.14 5.87 -2.29
CA LEU A 146 1.04 5.10 -1.05
C LEU A 146 0.48 5.93 0.12
N GLU A 147 0.82 7.22 0.19
CA GLU A 147 0.26 8.13 1.20
C GLU A 147 -1.24 8.36 0.99
N ALA A 148 -1.70 8.45 -0.26
CA ALA A 148 -3.12 8.54 -0.60
C ALA A 148 -3.88 7.23 -0.25
N GLU A 149 -3.31 6.07 -0.60
CA GLU A 149 -3.87 4.76 -0.22
C GLU A 149 -3.97 4.60 1.31
N ARG A 150 -2.91 5.00 2.04
CA ARG A 150 -2.91 5.00 3.51
C ARG A 150 -4.00 5.90 4.06
N HIS A 151 -4.19 7.10 3.49
CA HIS A 151 -5.23 8.02 3.92
C HIS A 151 -6.62 7.41 3.73
N SER A 152 -6.92 6.86 2.56
CA SER A 152 -8.19 6.17 2.28
C SER A 152 -8.44 4.98 3.22
N THR A 153 -7.40 4.19 3.50
CA THR A 153 -7.49 3.06 4.43
C THR A 153 -7.79 3.53 5.86
N ASN A 154 -7.16 4.62 6.29
CA ASN A 154 -7.41 5.20 7.62
C ASN A 154 -8.83 5.73 7.76
N GLU A 155 -9.38 6.36 6.71
CA GLU A 155 -10.79 6.78 6.69
C GLU A 155 -11.72 5.58 6.82
N ALA A 156 -11.51 4.53 6.03
CA ALA A 156 -12.31 3.31 6.11
C ALA A 156 -12.23 2.62 7.49
N LEU A 157 -11.06 2.64 8.13
CA LEU A 157 -10.89 2.13 9.50
C LEU A 157 -11.61 2.99 10.54
N SER A 158 -11.63 4.32 10.35
CA SER A 158 -12.39 5.23 11.21
C SER A 158 -13.89 4.95 11.10
N ASP A 159 -14.41 4.82 9.87
CA ASP A 159 -15.83 4.51 9.63
C ASP A 159 -16.21 3.15 10.24
N ALA A 160 -15.35 2.15 10.12
CA ALA A 160 -15.57 0.84 10.73
C ALA A 160 -15.57 0.91 12.27
N ALA A 161 -14.70 1.73 12.87
CA ALA A 161 -14.69 1.93 14.32
C ALA A 161 -15.99 2.59 14.80
N ASP A 162 -16.50 3.58 14.06
CA ASP A 162 -17.77 4.23 14.38
C ASP A 162 -18.96 3.25 14.26
N GLN A 163 -18.95 2.37 13.27
CA GLN A 163 -19.96 1.31 13.13
C GLN A 163 -19.92 0.31 14.30
N VAL A 164 -18.74 -0.10 14.74
CA VAL A 164 -18.59 -0.99 15.91
C VAL A 164 -19.15 -0.31 17.15
N ALA A 165 -18.83 0.97 17.39
CA ALA A 165 -19.36 1.71 18.53
C ALA A 165 -20.90 1.83 18.50
N ALA A 166 -21.49 2.03 17.31
CA ALA A 166 -22.94 2.04 17.14
C ALA A 166 -23.56 0.68 17.48
N LEU A 167 -22.99 -0.42 17.00
CA LEU A 167 -23.47 -1.77 17.29
C LEU A 167 -23.34 -2.14 18.77
N GLU A 168 -22.26 -1.72 19.42
CA GLU A 168 -22.08 -1.92 20.86
C GLU A 168 -23.16 -1.17 21.67
N SER A 169 -23.51 0.04 21.26
CA SER A 169 -24.60 0.82 21.86
C SER A 169 -25.96 0.13 21.66
N GLU A 170 -26.24 -0.35 20.45
CA GLU A 170 -27.47 -1.10 20.15
C GLU A 170 -27.58 -2.40 20.95
N LEU A 171 -26.47 -3.13 21.08
CA LEU A 171 -26.39 -4.34 21.89
C LEU A 171 -26.64 -4.03 23.36
N GLY A 172 -26.04 -2.96 23.89
CA GLY A 172 -26.30 -2.48 25.25
C GLY A 172 -27.79 -2.16 25.46
N GLY A 173 -28.41 -1.47 24.50
CA GLY A 173 -29.85 -1.19 24.52
C GLY A 173 -30.71 -2.46 24.44
N ALA A 174 -30.31 -3.45 23.65
CA ALA A 174 -31.00 -4.74 23.56
C ALA A 174 -30.90 -5.53 24.86
N MET A 175 -29.72 -5.58 25.48
CA MET A 175 -29.52 -6.23 26.78
C MET A 175 -30.33 -5.56 27.88
N ALA A 176 -30.42 -4.23 27.89
CA ALA A 176 -31.28 -3.50 28.82
C ALA A 176 -32.76 -3.87 28.65
N ARG A 177 -33.26 -3.92 27.40
CA ARG A 177 -34.64 -4.37 27.11
C ARG A 177 -34.89 -5.81 27.57
N VAL A 178 -33.93 -6.71 27.38
CA VAL A 178 -34.05 -8.09 27.88
C VAL A 178 -34.17 -8.10 29.41
N ALA A 179 -33.30 -7.35 30.11
CA ALA A 179 -33.35 -7.24 31.56
C ALA A 179 -34.68 -6.63 32.07
N GLU A 180 -35.29 -5.71 31.32
CA GLU A 180 -36.62 -5.15 31.64
C GLU A 180 -37.75 -6.17 31.44
N LEU A 181 -37.64 -7.06 30.45
CA LEU A 181 -38.68 -8.06 30.13
C LEU A 181 -38.62 -9.30 31.04
N GLU A 182 -37.45 -9.65 31.57
CA GLU A 182 -37.27 -10.78 32.50
C GLU A 182 -38.25 -10.78 33.69
N PRO A 183 -38.43 -9.68 34.46
CA PRO A 183 -39.38 -9.67 35.58
C PRO A 183 -40.84 -9.79 35.12
N ALA A 184 -41.21 -9.20 33.98
CA ALA A 184 -42.56 -9.33 33.43
C ALA A 184 -42.87 -10.78 33.01
N ALA A 185 -41.91 -11.45 32.38
CA ALA A 185 -42.01 -12.86 32.03
C ALA A 185 -42.10 -13.75 33.28
N ALA A 186 -41.33 -13.44 34.33
CA ALA A 186 -41.39 -14.15 35.60
C ALA A 186 -42.78 -14.00 36.28
N GLU A 187 -43.36 -12.81 36.28
CA GLU A 187 -44.69 -12.57 36.85
C GLU A 187 -45.79 -13.25 36.04
N GLN A 188 -45.70 -13.23 34.70
CA GLN A 188 -46.61 -13.97 33.83
C GLN A 188 -46.53 -15.49 34.10
N ASN A 189 -45.33 -16.04 34.21
CA ASN A 189 -45.12 -17.45 34.54
C ASN A 189 -45.74 -17.81 35.89
N LYS A 190 -45.58 -16.94 36.90
CA LYS A 190 -46.22 -17.11 38.22
C LYS A 190 -47.75 -17.10 38.12
N ALA A 191 -48.34 -16.20 37.35
CA ALA A 191 -49.80 -16.14 37.12
C ALA A 191 -50.31 -17.43 36.45
N ILE A 192 -49.60 -17.93 35.44
CA ILE A 192 -49.92 -19.20 34.75
C ILE A 192 -49.86 -20.37 35.73
N VAL A 193 -48.81 -20.46 36.56
CA VAL A 193 -48.67 -21.51 37.58
C VAL A 193 -49.85 -21.49 38.56
N LEU A 194 -50.23 -20.30 39.06
CA LEU A 194 -51.37 -20.17 39.98
C LEU A 194 -52.69 -20.61 39.33
N TRP A 195 -52.90 -20.27 38.04
CA TRP A 195 -54.07 -20.71 37.29
C TRP A 195 -54.10 -22.23 37.09
N LEU A 196 -52.97 -22.84 36.72
CA LEU A 196 -52.85 -24.30 36.57
C LEU A 196 -53.16 -25.03 37.88
N LEU A 197 -52.60 -24.56 39.00
CA LEU A 197 -52.87 -25.16 40.31
C LEU A 197 -54.34 -25.02 40.72
N LYS A 198 -55.00 -23.90 40.39
CA LYS A 198 -56.44 -23.75 40.58
C LYS A 198 -57.22 -24.78 39.74
N LYS A 199 -56.87 -24.94 38.47
CA LYS A 199 -57.50 -25.91 37.56
C LYS A 199 -57.33 -27.34 38.03
N ALA A 200 -56.15 -27.73 38.50
CA ALA A 200 -55.91 -29.04 39.08
C ALA A 200 -56.83 -29.33 40.29
N ARG A 201 -57.06 -28.33 41.16
CA ARG A 201 -58.02 -28.45 42.28
C ARG A 201 -59.47 -28.64 41.81
N GLU A 202 -59.89 -27.89 40.79
CA GLU A 202 -61.23 -28.03 40.18
C GLU A 202 -61.44 -29.44 39.58
N TYR A 203 -60.43 -30.01 38.92
CA TYR A 203 -60.53 -31.39 38.43
C TYR A 203 -60.66 -32.42 39.56
N ARG A 204 -59.91 -32.27 40.66
CA ARG A 204 -60.00 -33.18 41.80
C ARG A 204 -61.37 -33.20 42.47
N SER A 205 -62.11 -32.08 42.48
CA SER A 205 -63.39 -32.01 43.17
C SER A 205 -64.49 -32.88 42.55
N THR A 206 -64.34 -33.29 41.29
CA THR A 206 -65.30 -34.13 40.57
C THR A 206 -65.28 -35.62 40.96
N ARG A 207 -64.26 -36.08 41.70
CA ARG A 207 -64.08 -37.47 42.17
C ARG A 207 -63.98 -38.56 41.07
N SER A 208 -63.83 -38.19 39.79
CA SER A 208 -63.58 -39.15 38.70
C SER A 208 -62.09 -39.52 38.62
N ARG A 209 -61.79 -40.81 38.37
CA ARG A 209 -60.41 -41.30 38.19
C ARG A 209 -59.73 -40.64 36.98
N GLN A 210 -60.46 -40.36 35.91
CA GLN A 210 -59.93 -39.65 34.75
C GLN A 210 -59.52 -38.21 35.10
N HIS A 211 -60.34 -37.51 35.88
CA HIS A 211 -60.03 -36.16 36.32
C HIS A 211 -58.87 -36.12 37.33
N GLN A 212 -58.62 -37.18 38.09
CA GLN A 212 -57.41 -37.30 38.92
C GLN A 212 -56.14 -37.33 38.06
N PHE A 213 -56.11 -38.16 37.01
CA PHE A 213 -54.97 -38.20 36.09
C PHE A 213 -54.72 -36.84 35.40
N GLN A 214 -55.78 -36.13 35.01
CA GLN A 214 -55.67 -34.78 34.45
C GLN A 214 -55.11 -33.78 35.46
N ALA A 215 -55.56 -33.82 36.72
CA ALA A 215 -55.03 -32.95 37.77
C ALA A 215 -53.54 -33.19 38.01
N GLU A 216 -53.08 -34.44 38.09
CA GLU A 216 -51.66 -34.79 38.24
C GLU A 216 -50.80 -34.34 37.05
N ALA A 217 -51.34 -34.41 35.82
CA ALA A 217 -50.64 -33.92 34.64
C ALA A 217 -50.48 -32.39 34.68
N ILE A 218 -51.54 -31.67 35.07
CA ILE A 218 -51.53 -30.20 35.21
C ILE A 218 -50.55 -29.75 36.29
N GLU A 219 -50.50 -30.43 37.44
CA GLU A 219 -49.54 -30.10 38.49
C GLU A 219 -48.10 -30.34 38.06
N ARG A 220 -47.81 -31.44 37.36
CA ARG A 220 -46.48 -31.67 36.77
C ARG A 220 -46.11 -30.58 35.77
N MET A 221 -47.07 -30.04 35.02
CA MET A 221 -46.83 -28.92 34.10
C MET A 221 -46.54 -27.63 34.86
N ALA A 222 -47.33 -27.31 35.90
CA ALA A 222 -47.13 -26.14 36.75
C ALA A 222 -45.76 -26.17 37.44
N ASP A 223 -45.38 -27.34 37.96
CA ASP A 223 -44.08 -27.58 38.57
C ASP A 223 -42.93 -27.41 37.57
N LYS A 224 -43.05 -27.94 36.35
CA LYS A 224 -42.06 -27.70 35.26
C LYS A 224 -41.91 -26.22 34.91
N ILE A 225 -43.00 -25.48 34.82
CA ILE A 225 -42.96 -24.03 34.53
C ILE A 225 -42.29 -23.29 35.70
N SER A 226 -42.65 -23.62 36.95
CA SER A 226 -42.09 -22.96 38.14
C SER A 226 -40.58 -23.15 38.30
N ARG A 227 -40.05 -24.30 37.83
CA ARG A 227 -38.62 -24.61 37.85
C ARG A 227 -37.86 -24.07 36.62
N GLY A 228 -38.54 -23.36 35.71
CA GLY A 228 -37.95 -22.91 34.44
C GLY A 228 -37.56 -24.08 33.51
N ALA A 229 -38.08 -25.28 33.75
CA ALA A 229 -37.80 -26.46 32.92
C ALA A 229 -38.50 -26.39 31.55
N VAL A 230 -39.52 -25.54 31.43
CA VAL A 230 -40.06 -25.12 30.12
C VAL A 230 -39.16 -24.02 29.60
N ARG A 231 -38.08 -24.41 28.91
CA ARG A 231 -37.34 -23.42 28.11
C ARG A 231 -38.31 -22.90 27.05
N PRO A 232 -38.36 -21.57 26.80
CA PRO A 232 -38.96 -21.09 25.56
C PRO A 232 -38.32 -21.89 24.43
N ALA A 233 -39.14 -22.33 23.46
CA ALA A 233 -38.61 -22.98 22.27
C ALA A 233 -37.42 -22.15 21.79
N PRO A 234 -36.24 -22.76 21.55
CA PRO A 234 -35.07 -21.99 21.15
C PRO A 234 -35.52 -21.07 20.02
N PHE A 235 -35.28 -19.78 20.18
CA PHE A 235 -35.42 -18.87 19.05
C PHE A 235 -34.46 -19.41 18.00
N VAL A 236 -35.00 -20.14 17.03
CA VAL A 236 -34.28 -20.51 15.83
C VAL A 236 -34.44 -19.24 15.00
N PRO A 237 -33.45 -18.33 14.94
CA PRO A 237 -33.48 -17.28 13.94
C PRO A 237 -33.78 -17.98 12.63
N HIS A 238 -34.79 -17.51 11.90
CA HIS A 238 -35.15 -18.06 10.61
C HIS A 238 -33.90 -17.99 9.73
N ARG A 239 -33.14 -19.09 9.71
CA ARG A 239 -31.92 -19.20 8.94
C ARG A 239 -32.47 -19.59 7.58
N PRO A 240 -32.48 -18.66 6.60
CA PRO A 240 -33.08 -18.96 5.33
C PRO A 240 -32.45 -20.25 4.82
N THR A 241 -33.31 -21.21 4.50
CA THR A 241 -32.91 -22.49 3.95
C THR A 241 -32.13 -22.25 2.66
N PHE A 242 -31.32 -23.23 2.24
CA PHE A 242 -30.59 -23.13 0.97
C PHE A 242 -31.51 -22.81 -0.24
N GLY A 243 -32.80 -23.17 -0.15
CA GLY A 243 -33.82 -22.79 -1.14
C GLY A 243 -34.25 -21.31 -1.04
N GLU A 244 -34.46 -20.78 0.17
CA GLU A 244 -34.81 -19.36 0.37
C GLU A 244 -33.64 -18.42 0.02
N LEU A 245 -32.39 -18.86 0.25
CA LEU A 245 -31.20 -18.14 -0.21
C LEU A 245 -31.06 -18.16 -1.75
N ALA A 246 -31.50 -19.23 -2.41
CA ALA A 246 -31.54 -19.29 -3.87
C ALA A 246 -32.62 -18.36 -4.45
N GLU A 247 -33.78 -18.26 -3.80
CA GLU A 247 -34.84 -17.31 -4.17
C GLU A 247 -34.42 -15.84 -3.92
N GLN A 248 -33.68 -15.57 -2.83
CA GLN A 248 -33.10 -14.24 -2.60
C GLN A 248 -31.98 -13.89 -3.58
N ARG A 249 -31.24 -14.89 -4.08
CA ARG A 249 -30.24 -14.68 -5.14
C ARG A 249 -30.89 -14.14 -6.42
N HIS A 250 -32.08 -14.61 -6.77
CA HIS A 250 -32.84 -14.08 -7.91
C HIS A 250 -33.35 -12.64 -7.71
N LEU A 251 -33.47 -12.19 -6.45
CA LEU A 251 -33.75 -10.78 -6.12
C LEU A 251 -32.50 -9.91 -6.12
N MET A 252 -31.31 -10.51 -5.98
CA MET A 252 -30.01 -9.83 -6.08
C MET A 252 -29.46 -9.82 -7.52
N ASP A 253 -29.89 -10.73 -8.40
CA ASP A 253 -29.53 -10.76 -9.83
C ASP A 253 -29.70 -9.39 -10.55
N PRO A 254 -30.76 -8.59 -10.34
CA PRO A 254 -30.86 -7.27 -10.95
C PRO A 254 -29.81 -6.27 -10.42
N LEU A 255 -29.39 -6.43 -9.16
CA LEU A 255 -28.36 -5.59 -8.53
C LEU A 255 -26.96 -6.02 -8.96
N ASP A 256 -26.71 -7.31 -9.09
CA ASP A 256 -25.45 -7.83 -9.66
C ASP A 256 -25.33 -7.44 -11.14
N HIS A 257 -26.40 -7.52 -11.93
CA HIS A 257 -26.38 -7.06 -13.32
C HIS A 257 -26.27 -5.54 -13.48
N THR A 258 -26.81 -4.75 -12.53
CA THR A 258 -26.61 -3.29 -12.55
C THR A 258 -25.24 -2.87 -12.04
N LEU A 259 -24.66 -3.57 -11.05
CA LEU A 259 -23.27 -3.40 -10.64
C LEU A 259 -22.28 -3.85 -11.72
N GLU A 260 -22.58 -4.92 -12.47
CA GLU A 260 -21.79 -5.38 -13.60
C GLU A 260 -21.99 -4.53 -14.88
N ALA A 261 -23.09 -3.76 -14.95
CA ALA A 261 -23.31 -2.72 -15.95
C ALA A 261 -22.70 -1.35 -15.57
N LEU A 262 -22.54 -1.06 -14.27
CA LEU A 262 -21.89 0.13 -13.73
C LEU A 262 -20.39 -0.06 -13.50
N ALA A 263 -19.94 -1.30 -13.32
CA ALA A 263 -18.54 -1.65 -13.42
C ALA A 263 -18.10 -1.27 -14.84
N PRO A 264 -17.06 -0.43 -15.00
CA PRO A 264 -16.56 -0.08 -16.32
C PRO A 264 -16.10 -1.38 -16.97
N ARG A 265 -16.95 -1.96 -17.83
CA ARG A 265 -16.59 -3.03 -18.74
C ARG A 265 -15.37 -2.51 -19.44
N THR A 266 -14.21 -3.08 -19.10
CA THR A 266 -12.88 -2.72 -19.58
C THR A 266 -13.02 -2.11 -20.96
N THR A 267 -13.17 -0.79 -21.02
CA THR A 267 -13.05 -0.08 -22.28
C THR A 267 -11.63 -0.42 -22.63
N ASP A 268 -11.47 -1.16 -23.71
CA ASP A 268 -10.18 -1.33 -24.33
C ASP A 268 -9.65 0.09 -24.49
N VAL A 269 -8.81 0.50 -23.53
CA VAL A 269 -8.25 1.84 -23.39
C VAL A 269 -7.10 2.01 -24.37
N SER A 270 -6.73 0.94 -25.09
CA SER A 270 -5.72 0.94 -26.12
C SER A 270 -5.89 2.07 -27.16
N PRO A 271 -7.10 2.41 -27.65
CA PRO A 271 -7.28 3.54 -28.57
C PRO A 271 -7.01 4.88 -27.90
N GLN A 272 -7.44 5.06 -26.64
CA GLN A 272 -7.24 6.32 -25.90
C GLN A 272 -5.77 6.49 -25.49
N VAL A 273 -5.11 5.41 -25.08
CA VAL A 273 -3.67 5.38 -24.79
C VAL A 273 -2.85 5.61 -26.07
N GLN A 274 -3.27 5.05 -27.21
CA GLN A 274 -2.63 5.32 -28.49
C GLN A 274 -2.81 6.77 -28.92
N GLN A 275 -4.01 7.33 -28.77
CA GLN A 275 -4.29 8.74 -29.09
C GLN A 275 -3.48 9.70 -28.21
N LEU A 276 -3.23 9.34 -26.94
CA LEU A 276 -2.40 10.11 -26.03
C LEU A 276 -0.91 10.01 -26.37
N ARG A 277 -0.44 8.83 -26.81
CA ARG A 277 0.92 8.65 -27.35
C ARG A 277 1.15 9.48 -28.62
N ASP A 278 0.19 9.48 -29.53
CA ASP A 278 0.27 10.24 -30.78
C ASP A 278 0.28 11.76 -30.52
N LEU A 279 -0.52 12.23 -29.55
CA LEU A 279 -0.49 13.63 -29.10
C LEU A 279 0.85 14.04 -28.49
N LEU A 280 1.42 13.20 -27.63
CA LEU A 280 2.73 13.46 -27.01
C LEU A 280 3.88 13.38 -28.03
N ALA A 281 3.79 12.49 -29.02
CA ALA A 281 4.75 12.42 -30.12
C ALA A 281 4.69 13.69 -30.99
N GLY A 282 3.49 14.19 -31.30
CA GLY A 282 3.30 15.45 -32.02
C GLY A 282 3.85 16.66 -31.26
N GLN A 283 3.69 16.70 -29.93
CA GLN A 283 4.24 17.79 -29.11
C GLN A 283 5.77 17.77 -29.06
N ARG A 284 6.40 16.59 -29.01
CA ARG A 284 7.88 16.48 -29.06
C ARG A 284 8.44 16.96 -30.39
N ALA A 285 7.80 16.61 -31.51
CA ALA A 285 8.22 17.08 -32.84
C ALA A 285 8.12 18.61 -32.99
N ALA A 286 7.15 19.25 -32.31
CA ALA A 286 7.01 20.71 -32.33
C ALA A 286 8.10 21.44 -31.53
N VAL A 287 8.65 20.80 -30.49
CA VAL A 287 9.73 21.37 -29.65
C VAL A 287 11.09 21.23 -30.33
N GLU A 288 11.28 20.21 -31.16
CA GLU A 288 12.53 19.98 -31.91
C GLU A 288 12.64 20.79 -33.21
N THR A 289 11.65 21.62 -33.55
CA THR A 289 11.79 22.53 -34.70
C THR A 289 12.74 23.67 -34.32
N PRO A 290 13.94 23.77 -34.90
CA PRO A 290 14.92 24.79 -34.52
C PRO A 290 14.34 26.17 -34.81
N LEU A 291 14.30 27.04 -33.80
CA LEU A 291 13.98 28.45 -34.00
C LEU A 291 14.95 29.02 -35.05
N PRO A 292 14.46 29.70 -36.10
CA PRO A 292 15.34 30.32 -37.08
C PRO A 292 16.22 31.35 -36.35
N HIS A 293 17.53 31.12 -36.38
CA HIS A 293 18.49 32.05 -35.83
C HIS A 293 18.32 33.42 -36.50
N PRO A 294 18.23 34.52 -35.73
CA PRO A 294 18.21 35.86 -36.29
C PRO A 294 19.59 36.13 -36.90
N THR A 295 19.68 36.07 -38.22
CA THR A 295 20.88 36.47 -38.94
C THR A 295 21.10 37.97 -38.78
N ASP A 296 22.33 38.26 -38.36
CA ASP A 296 23.00 39.55 -38.29
C ASP A 296 22.51 40.59 -39.30
N ALA A 297 21.73 41.55 -38.81
CA ALA A 297 21.58 42.85 -39.42
C ALA A 297 22.37 43.85 -38.57
N GLY A 298 23.63 44.12 -38.91
CA GLY A 298 24.35 45.23 -38.28
C GLY A 298 25.86 45.22 -38.38
N SER A 299 26.43 45.37 -39.57
CA SER A 299 27.77 45.96 -39.73
C SER A 299 27.85 46.76 -41.02
N ALA A 300 27.41 48.01 -40.92
CA ALA A 300 27.74 49.07 -41.84
C ALA A 300 27.94 50.35 -41.01
N LEU A 301 29.21 50.66 -40.69
CA LEU A 301 29.84 51.99 -40.65
C LEU A 301 31.31 51.84 -40.22
#